data_AF-A0AAV8Y1S8-F1
#
_entry.id   AF-A0AAV8Y1S8-F1
#
_cell.length_a   1.000
_cell.length_b   1.000
_cell.length_c   1.000
_cell.angle_alpha   90.00
_cell.angle_beta   90.00
_cell.angle_gamma   90.00
#
_symmetry.space_group_name_H-M   'P 1'
#
loop_
_entity.id
_entity.type
_entity.pdbx_description
1 polymer ?
#
loop_
_entity_poly.entity_id
_entity_poly.type
_entity_poly.pdbx_seq_one_letter_code
_entity_poly.pdbx_strand_id
1 'polypeptide(L)'
;MLVVLVALLLRKLDRGEARLLINKMVAIKPIVAEMHILMGQIDLNLIDMEVILEAITVWVLEMVIGLILLTETIHKNAPYGSQNGQGLKNVEWGSKTLAPFTKNFMFHILPLQVVLLLRDSKEITVVGDAPNPIQNFSETNFPDYVMQEISNQGYEFPTAIQAQGWPIAMSGQDMVGIARTGSGKTLAYTLPATVHINNQPQIRRGEGPIALILAPTRELAQQIQKVATDFGSATFIRNTCIFGGAPKGPQARDLERGVEICIATPGRLIDFLEKGTTNLERCTYLVLDEADRMLDMGFEPQIRKILSQIRPDRQTLMWSATWPKEVRKLAADFMSNPIQLNVGSMNLAANHNILQIIDICQEHEKETKLSSLLQEIGNSSELGSKILIFVETKKK
;
A
#
# COMPACT_ATOMS: atom_id res chain seq x y z
N MET A 1 42.74 -12.64 13.29
CA MET A 1 42.65 -11.27 12.72
C MET A 1 41.22 -10.77 12.58
N LEU A 2 40.31 -11.51 11.90
CA LEU A 2 38.90 -11.12 11.71
C LEU A 2 38.13 -10.86 13.03
N VAL A 3 38.32 -11.73 14.03
CA VAL A 3 37.69 -11.61 15.37
C VAL A 3 38.11 -10.31 16.08
N VAL A 4 39.36 -9.88 15.89
CA VAL A 4 39.89 -8.64 16.50
C VAL A 4 39.33 -7.41 15.79
N LEU A 5 39.21 -7.44 14.46
CA LEU A 5 38.62 -6.35 13.68
C LEU A 5 37.13 -6.15 14.01
N VAL A 6 36.38 -7.24 14.11
CA VAL A 6 34.96 -7.23 14.49
C VAL A 6 34.79 -6.73 15.93
N ALA A 7 35.65 -7.13 16.86
CA ALA A 7 35.62 -6.63 18.23
C ALA A 7 35.92 -5.12 18.32
N LEU A 8 36.81 -4.60 17.48
CA LEU A 8 37.11 -3.16 17.40
C LEU A 8 35.96 -2.36 16.75
N LEU A 9 35.29 -2.93 15.74
CA LEU A 9 34.12 -2.31 15.11
C LEU A 9 32.93 -2.26 16.07
N LEU A 10 32.65 -3.36 16.77
CA LEU A 10 31.54 -3.43 17.75
C LEU A 10 31.72 -2.45 18.92
N ARG A 11 32.96 -2.07 19.26
CA ARG A 11 33.23 -1.05 20.29
C ARG A 11 32.94 0.38 19.84
N LYS A 12 32.78 0.63 18.54
CA LYS A 12 32.45 1.96 17.97
C LYS A 12 30.97 2.14 17.65
N LEU A 13 30.17 1.08 17.76
CA LEU A 13 28.74 1.07 17.43
C LEU A 13 27.88 1.19 18.69
N ASP A 14 26.69 1.78 18.55
CA ASP A 14 25.74 1.79 19.66
C ASP A 14 25.14 0.39 19.90
N ARG A 15 24.39 0.21 21.01
CA ARG A 15 23.83 -1.10 21.39
C ARG A 15 22.84 -1.66 20.36
N GLY A 16 22.13 -0.83 19.61
CA GLY A 16 21.20 -1.26 18.57
C GLY A 16 21.93 -1.70 17.31
N GLU A 17 22.92 -0.91 16.89
CA GLU A 17 23.76 -1.16 15.72
C GLU A 17 24.62 -2.42 15.90
N ALA A 18 25.23 -2.59 17.07
CA ALA A 18 25.99 -3.78 17.42
C ALA A 18 25.12 -5.05 17.36
N ARG A 19 23.86 -4.95 17.80
CA ARG A 19 22.91 -6.09 17.81
C ARG A 19 22.46 -6.47 16.40
N LEU A 20 22.25 -5.48 15.53
CA LEU A 20 21.93 -5.69 14.12
C LEU A 20 23.11 -6.32 13.36
N LEU A 21 24.34 -5.83 13.61
CA LEU A 21 25.56 -6.39 13.02
C LEU A 21 25.76 -7.86 13.44
N ILE A 22 25.60 -8.15 14.74
CA ILE A 22 25.71 -9.52 15.27
C ILE A 22 24.68 -10.45 14.63
N ASN A 23 23.41 -10.03 14.54
CA ASN A 23 22.35 -10.85 13.93
C ASN A 23 22.62 -11.14 12.45
N LYS A 24 23.15 -10.16 11.70
CA LYS A 24 23.54 -10.33 10.30
C LYS A 24 24.77 -11.23 10.15
N MET A 25 25.75 -11.15 11.04
CA MET A 25 26.90 -12.05 11.06
C MET A 25 26.49 -13.51 11.36
N VAL A 26 25.50 -13.72 12.24
CA VAL A 26 24.94 -15.05 12.51
C VAL A 26 24.25 -15.64 11.27
N ALA A 27 23.59 -14.80 10.46
CA ALA A 27 22.96 -15.23 9.21
C ALA A 27 23.95 -15.63 8.10
N ILE A 28 25.20 -15.19 8.17
CA ILE A 28 26.27 -15.52 7.20
C ILE A 28 27.02 -16.81 7.60
N LYS A 29 26.85 -17.28 8.85
CA LYS A 29 27.48 -18.48 9.39
C LYS A 29 27.24 -19.77 8.55
N PRO A 30 26.06 -20.01 7.95
CA PRO A 30 25.82 -21.15 7.07
C PRO A 30 26.60 -21.05 5.75
N ILE A 31 26.70 -19.85 5.17
CA ILE A 31 27.41 -19.59 3.90
C ILE A 31 28.91 -19.85 4.07
N VAL A 32 29.48 -19.45 5.21
CA VAL A 32 30.89 -19.73 5.55
C VAL A 32 31.13 -21.22 5.75
N ALA A 33 30.16 -21.97 6.29
CA ALA A 33 30.26 -23.42 6.45
C ALA A 33 30.21 -24.16 5.11
N GLU A 34 29.34 -23.75 4.18
CA GLU A 34 29.28 -24.30 2.81
C GLU A 34 30.55 -24.01 2.00
N MET A 35 31.15 -22.83 2.17
CA MET A 35 32.43 -22.50 1.53
C MET A 35 33.61 -23.30 2.10
N HIS A 36 33.59 -23.63 3.39
CA HIS A 36 34.63 -24.46 4.00
C HIS A 36 34.62 -25.89 3.43
N ILE A 37 33.43 -26.37 3.04
CA ILE A 37 33.24 -27.63 2.32
C ILE A 37 33.75 -27.52 0.88
N LEU A 38 33.44 -26.42 0.18
CA LEU A 38 33.90 -26.17 -1.19
C LEU A 38 35.43 -26.02 -1.28
N MET A 39 36.06 -25.34 -0.31
CA MET A 39 37.51 -25.21 -0.22
C MET A 39 38.21 -26.53 0.12
N GLY A 40 37.53 -27.44 0.83
CA GLY A 40 38.03 -28.80 1.07
C GLY A 40 38.08 -29.68 -0.17
N GLN A 41 37.50 -29.23 -1.30
CA GLN A 41 37.53 -29.92 -2.60
C GLN A 41 38.60 -29.36 -3.55
N ILE A 42 39.34 -28.33 -3.16
CA ILE A 42 40.40 -27.72 -3.96
C ILE A 42 41.72 -28.46 -3.64
N ASP A 43 42.37 -29.00 -4.68
CA ASP A 43 43.64 -29.71 -4.54
C ASP A 43 44.77 -28.70 -4.22
N LEU A 44 45.16 -28.65 -2.95
CA LEU A 44 46.13 -27.69 -2.38
C LEU A 44 47.56 -27.85 -2.95
N ASN A 45 47.82 -28.88 -3.76
CA ASN A 45 49.12 -29.12 -4.39
C ASN A 45 49.34 -28.38 -5.72
N LEU A 46 48.32 -27.68 -6.23
CA LEU A 46 48.33 -27.07 -7.57
C LEU A 46 48.28 -25.54 -7.58
N ILE A 47 48.21 -24.89 -6.41
CA ILE A 47 48.04 -23.44 -6.31
C ILE A 47 49.02 -22.89 -5.27
N ASP A 48 49.80 -21.90 -5.69
CA ASP A 48 50.79 -21.24 -4.84
C ASP A 48 50.12 -20.60 -3.62
N MET A 49 50.65 -20.88 -2.42
CA MET A 49 50.05 -20.43 -1.15
C MET A 49 49.94 -18.91 -1.06
N GLU A 50 50.79 -18.18 -1.78
CA GLU A 50 50.78 -16.73 -1.87
C GLU A 50 49.54 -16.21 -2.63
N VAL A 51 49.13 -16.90 -3.69
CA VAL A 51 47.94 -16.57 -4.50
C VAL A 51 46.65 -16.81 -3.71
N ILE A 52 46.62 -17.85 -2.88
CA ILE A 52 45.48 -18.14 -1.99
C ILE A 52 45.34 -17.04 -0.93
N LEU A 53 46.45 -16.60 -0.34
CA LEU A 53 46.45 -15.53 0.65
C LEU A 53 46.02 -14.19 0.04
N GLU A 54 46.48 -13.85 -1.16
CA GLU A 54 46.04 -12.64 -1.87
C GLU A 54 44.54 -12.69 -2.18
N ALA A 55 44.04 -13.81 -2.70
CA ALA A 55 42.61 -13.98 -3.01
C ALA A 55 41.72 -13.85 -1.76
N ILE A 56 42.12 -14.44 -0.64
CA ILE A 56 41.40 -14.32 0.63
C ILE A 56 41.44 -12.87 1.14
N THR A 57 42.57 -12.18 1.00
CA THR A 57 42.73 -10.81 1.48
C THR A 57 41.87 -9.83 0.67
N VAL A 58 41.87 -9.97 -0.66
CA VAL A 58 41.02 -9.20 -1.57
C VAL A 58 39.53 -9.47 -1.27
N TRP A 59 39.16 -10.73 -1.08
CA TRP A 59 37.76 -11.10 -0.81
C TRP A 59 37.27 -10.56 0.54
N VAL A 60 38.09 -10.61 1.60
CA VAL A 60 37.75 -10.01 2.90
C VAL A 60 37.63 -8.49 2.78
N LEU A 61 38.49 -7.84 1.99
CA LEU A 61 38.38 -6.41 1.72
C LEU A 61 37.09 -6.07 0.96
N GLU A 62 36.74 -6.82 -0.08
CA GLU A 62 35.48 -6.64 -0.82
C GLU A 62 34.26 -6.88 0.06
N MET A 63 34.30 -7.86 0.97
CA MET A 63 33.20 -8.12 1.90
C MET A 63 33.04 -6.98 2.92
N VAL A 64 34.15 -6.44 3.45
CA VAL A 64 34.15 -5.32 4.39
C VAL A 64 33.72 -4.02 3.70
N ILE A 65 34.24 -3.74 2.50
CA ILE A 65 33.81 -2.60 1.67
C ILE A 65 32.34 -2.75 1.31
N GLY A 66 31.89 -3.94 0.92
CA GLY A 66 30.49 -4.25 0.64
C GLY A 66 29.59 -4.00 1.85
N LEU A 67 30.02 -4.39 3.06
CA LEU A 67 29.30 -4.10 4.31
C LEU A 67 29.25 -2.60 4.65
N ILE A 68 30.36 -1.88 4.47
CA ILE A 68 30.46 -0.43 4.70
C ILE A 68 29.58 0.33 3.70
N LEU A 69 29.64 -0.02 2.42
CA LEU A 69 28.80 0.53 1.37
C LEU A 69 27.33 0.16 1.57
N LEU A 70 27.02 -1.04 2.07
CA LEU A 70 25.65 -1.39 2.45
C LEU A 70 25.15 -0.48 3.57
N THR A 71 25.97 -0.21 4.59
CA THR A 71 25.58 0.69 5.69
C THR A 71 25.42 2.14 5.23
N GLU A 72 26.27 2.65 4.32
CA GLU A 72 26.10 3.99 3.74
C GLU A 72 24.93 4.08 2.76
N THR A 73 24.68 3.04 1.98
CA THR A 73 23.56 2.99 1.02
C THR A 73 22.22 2.86 1.74
N ILE A 74 22.17 2.13 2.86
CA ILE A 74 21.00 2.10 3.74
C ILE A 74 20.77 3.46 4.41
N HIS A 75 21.82 4.24 4.71
CA HIS A 75 21.66 5.60 5.23
C HIS A 75 21.30 6.64 4.15
N LYS A 76 21.73 6.47 2.89
CA LYS A 76 21.43 7.40 1.79
C LYS A 76 20.11 7.10 1.06
N ASN A 77 19.63 5.86 1.08
CA ASN A 77 18.39 5.42 0.40
C ASN A 77 17.27 4.94 1.34
N ALA A 78 17.38 5.09 2.66
CA ALA A 78 16.21 4.99 3.52
C ALA A 78 15.22 6.11 3.13
N PRO A 79 13.98 5.79 2.70
CA PRO A 79 12.99 6.81 2.42
C PRO A 79 12.67 7.49 3.75
N TYR A 80 13.21 8.69 3.98
CA TYR A 80 12.90 9.57 5.11
C TYR A 80 12.44 8.79 6.35
N GLY A 81 13.37 8.10 7.01
CA GLY A 81 13.19 7.63 8.39
C GLY A 81 13.17 8.84 9.32
N SER A 82 12.20 9.75 9.12
CA SER A 82 11.94 10.83 10.06
C SER A 82 11.62 10.19 11.40
N GLN A 83 12.10 10.78 12.49
CA GLN A 83 11.66 10.52 13.86
C GLN A 83 10.15 10.84 14.08
N ASN A 84 9.33 10.88 13.03
CA ASN A 84 7.90 11.11 13.09
C ASN A 84 7.21 9.96 13.82
N GLY A 85 6.31 10.29 14.73
CA GLY A 85 5.57 9.31 15.51
C GLY A 85 6.27 8.82 16.77
N GLN A 86 7.36 9.44 17.26
CA GLN A 86 7.95 9.08 18.56
C GLN A 86 7.15 9.69 19.74
N GLY A 87 6.47 10.82 19.51
CA GLY A 87 5.63 11.48 20.50
C GLY A 87 4.19 10.97 20.52
N LEU A 88 3.80 10.16 19.53
CA LEU A 88 2.46 9.60 19.43
C LEU A 88 2.23 8.57 20.54
N LYS A 89 1.35 8.90 21.49
CA LYS A 89 0.98 8.01 22.59
C LYS A 89 0.04 6.92 22.09
N ASN A 90 0.22 5.69 22.56
CA ASN A 90 -0.73 4.61 22.29
C ASN A 90 -2.08 4.90 22.97
N VAL A 91 -3.18 4.54 22.31
CA VAL A 91 -4.52 4.63 22.88
C VAL A 91 -4.86 3.31 23.56
N GLU A 92 -5.23 3.35 24.85
CA GLU A 92 -5.66 2.17 25.61
C GLU A 92 -7.13 1.84 25.35
N TRP A 93 -7.42 1.24 24.19
CA TRP A 93 -8.79 0.93 23.76
C TRP A 93 -9.58 0.04 24.72
N GLY A 94 -8.93 -0.86 25.45
CA GLY A 94 -9.58 -1.75 26.42
C GLY A 94 -10.25 -1.03 27.59
N SER A 95 -9.88 0.23 27.84
CA SER A 95 -10.45 1.06 28.92
C SER A 95 -11.57 2.00 28.45
N LYS A 96 -11.78 2.13 27.13
CA LYS A 96 -12.74 3.07 26.54
C LYS A 96 -14.06 2.37 26.23
N THR A 97 -15.18 3.01 26.59
CA THR A 97 -16.51 2.61 26.10
C THR A 97 -16.66 3.05 24.64
N LEU A 98 -16.77 2.07 23.75
CA LEU A 98 -16.89 2.31 22.32
C LEU A 98 -18.35 2.53 21.93
N ALA A 99 -18.64 3.65 21.25
CA ALA A 99 -19.98 3.87 20.71
C ALA A 99 -20.31 2.82 19.64
N PRO A 100 -21.47 2.15 19.68
CA PRO A 100 -21.86 1.20 18.66
C PRO A 100 -22.08 1.92 17.31
N PHE A 101 -21.86 1.21 16.21
CA PHE A 101 -22.12 1.72 14.88
C PHE A 101 -22.66 0.61 13.98
N THR A 102 -23.48 0.99 13.00
CA THR A 102 -24.05 0.05 12.04
C THR A 102 -23.00 -0.37 11.02
N LYS A 103 -22.93 -1.67 10.74
CA LYS A 103 -21.94 -2.28 9.85
C LYS A 103 -22.57 -2.94 8.62
N ASN A 104 -23.73 -3.58 8.80
CA ASN A 104 -24.35 -4.39 7.76
C ASN A 104 -25.56 -3.67 7.15
N PHE A 105 -25.43 -3.33 5.88
CA PHE A 105 -26.42 -2.63 5.06
C PHE A 105 -26.89 -3.47 3.86
N MET A 106 -26.39 -4.71 3.72
CA MET A 106 -26.62 -5.53 2.54
C MET A 106 -27.57 -6.70 2.82
N PHE A 107 -28.68 -6.74 2.08
CA PHE A 107 -29.68 -7.80 2.11
C PHE A 107 -30.02 -8.24 0.68
N HIS A 108 -29.11 -8.99 0.04
CA HIS A 108 -29.33 -9.47 -1.33
C HIS A 108 -29.09 -10.97 -1.44
N ILE A 109 -30.14 -11.71 -1.81
CA ILE A 109 -30.12 -13.16 -1.93
C ILE A 109 -30.41 -13.56 -3.38
N LEU A 110 -29.44 -14.20 -4.02
CA LEU A 110 -29.56 -14.82 -5.33
C LEU A 110 -29.48 -16.35 -5.19
N PRO A 111 -30.09 -17.12 -6.11
CA PRO A 111 -29.86 -18.56 -6.20
C PRO A 111 -28.37 -18.85 -6.47
N LEU A 112 -27.82 -19.87 -5.82
CA LEU A 112 -26.38 -20.22 -5.91
C LEU A 112 -25.89 -20.39 -7.36
N GLN A 113 -26.71 -21.00 -8.23
CA GLN A 113 -26.37 -21.18 -9.65
C GLN A 113 -26.16 -19.84 -10.36
N VAL A 114 -27.00 -18.84 -10.08
CA VAL A 114 -26.88 -17.49 -10.66
C VAL A 114 -25.61 -16.82 -10.13
N VAL A 115 -25.32 -16.95 -8.84
CA VAL A 115 -24.10 -16.40 -8.23
C VAL A 115 -22.85 -16.96 -8.89
N LEU A 116 -22.78 -18.27 -9.09
CA LEU A 116 -21.63 -18.93 -9.72
C LEU A 116 -21.44 -18.46 -11.17
N LEU A 117 -22.52 -18.37 -11.96
CA LEU A 117 -22.47 -17.88 -13.34
C LEU A 117 -22.04 -16.41 -13.42
N LEU A 118 -22.51 -15.55 -12.51
CA LEU A 118 -22.11 -14.14 -12.47
C LEU A 118 -20.64 -13.98 -12.10
N ARG A 119 -20.16 -14.79 -11.14
CA ARG A 119 -18.75 -14.75 -10.76
C ARG A 119 -17.87 -15.23 -11.91
N ASP A 120 -18.22 -16.33 -12.56
CA ASP A 120 -17.49 -16.86 -13.71
C ASP A 120 -17.43 -15.85 -14.86
N SER A 121 -18.57 -15.32 -15.28
CA SER A 121 -18.66 -14.36 -16.41
C SER A 121 -17.91 -13.04 -16.19
N LYS A 122 -17.67 -12.65 -14.92
CA LYS A 122 -16.92 -11.45 -14.54
C LYS A 122 -15.51 -11.74 -14.03
N GLU A 123 -15.03 -12.99 -14.16
CA GLU A 123 -13.72 -13.45 -13.67
C GLU A 123 -13.49 -13.17 -12.17
N ILE A 124 -14.55 -13.31 -11.36
CA ILE A 124 -14.55 -13.06 -9.92
C ILE A 124 -14.22 -14.35 -9.17
N THR A 125 -13.16 -14.33 -8.38
CA THR A 125 -12.82 -15.37 -7.40
C THR A 125 -12.97 -14.80 -6.00
N VAL A 126 -13.60 -15.56 -5.10
CA VAL A 126 -13.83 -15.16 -3.71
C VAL A 126 -13.32 -16.24 -2.76
N VAL A 127 -12.60 -15.82 -1.73
CA VAL A 127 -12.20 -16.65 -0.58
C VAL A 127 -12.86 -16.09 0.68
N GLY A 128 -13.63 -16.93 1.38
CA GLY A 128 -14.44 -16.54 2.53
C GLY A 128 -15.95 -16.53 2.22
N ASP A 129 -16.76 -16.30 3.25
CA ASP A 129 -18.22 -16.25 3.14
C ASP A 129 -18.70 -14.85 2.73
N ALA A 130 -18.76 -14.62 1.41
CA ALA A 130 -19.12 -13.32 0.86
C ALA A 130 -20.60 -13.22 0.48
N PRO A 131 -21.23 -12.05 0.69
CA PRO A 131 -22.53 -11.74 0.11
C PRO A 131 -22.56 -11.92 -1.41
N ASN A 132 -23.76 -12.08 -1.96
CA ASN A 132 -23.95 -12.27 -3.39
C ASN A 132 -23.52 -11.02 -4.19
N PRO A 133 -22.94 -11.20 -5.39
CA PRO A 133 -22.61 -10.09 -6.27
C PRO A 133 -23.90 -9.45 -6.82
N ILE A 134 -23.81 -8.18 -7.19
CA ILE A 134 -24.88 -7.46 -7.89
C ILE A 134 -24.63 -7.41 -9.40
N GLN A 135 -25.70 -7.23 -10.17
CA GLN A 135 -25.62 -7.01 -11.62
C GLN A 135 -25.86 -5.54 -11.98
N ASN A 136 -26.83 -4.90 -11.33
CA ASN A 136 -27.24 -3.53 -11.61
C ASN A 136 -27.07 -2.63 -10.37
N PHE A 137 -26.95 -1.32 -10.58
CA PHE A 137 -26.89 -0.36 -9.48
C PHE A 137 -28.16 -0.39 -8.62
N SER A 138 -29.33 -0.68 -9.19
CA SER A 138 -30.60 -0.76 -8.45
C SER A 138 -30.66 -1.91 -7.43
N GLU A 139 -29.76 -2.90 -7.56
CA GLU A 139 -29.62 -3.99 -6.57
C GLU A 139 -28.77 -3.56 -5.37
N THR A 140 -28.09 -2.41 -5.47
CA THR A 140 -27.48 -1.77 -4.31
C THR A 140 -28.57 -1.11 -3.47
N ASN A 141 -28.39 -1.15 -2.16
CA ASN A 141 -29.18 -0.32 -1.25
C ASN A 141 -28.57 1.09 -1.15
N PHE A 142 -28.05 1.62 -2.27
CA PHE A 142 -27.50 2.96 -2.30
C PHE A 142 -28.62 3.99 -2.29
N PRO A 143 -28.47 5.08 -1.51
CA PRO A 143 -29.47 6.14 -1.48
C PRO A 143 -29.61 6.86 -2.84
N ASP A 144 -30.77 7.43 -3.10
CA ASP A 144 -31.12 8.06 -4.39
C ASP A 144 -30.11 9.09 -4.87
N TYR A 145 -29.51 9.86 -3.96
CA TYR A 145 -28.49 10.85 -4.31
C TYR A 145 -27.19 10.20 -4.87
N VAL A 146 -26.81 9.01 -4.40
CA VAL A 146 -25.64 8.27 -4.92
C VAL A 146 -26.01 7.71 -6.28
N MET A 147 -27.21 7.16 -6.41
CA MET A 147 -27.72 6.64 -7.68
C MET A 147 -27.81 7.74 -8.75
N GLN A 148 -28.25 8.94 -8.37
CA GLN A 148 -28.27 10.10 -9.25
C GLN A 148 -26.86 10.49 -9.70
N GLU A 149 -25.89 10.49 -8.80
CA GLU A 149 -24.51 10.83 -9.18
C GLU A 149 -23.88 9.76 -10.07
N ILE A 150 -24.11 8.47 -9.81
CA ILE A 150 -23.73 7.37 -10.71
C ILE A 150 -24.31 7.60 -12.11
N SER A 151 -25.58 8.00 -12.20
CA SER A 151 -26.24 8.32 -13.46
C SER A 151 -25.66 9.56 -14.15
N ASN A 152 -25.34 10.62 -13.39
CA ASN A 152 -24.74 11.86 -13.92
C ASN A 152 -23.34 11.60 -14.52
N GLN A 153 -22.58 10.69 -13.92
CA GLN A 153 -21.27 10.26 -14.42
C GLN A 153 -21.38 9.33 -15.65
N GLY A 154 -22.60 8.92 -16.04
CA GLY A 154 -22.84 8.09 -17.21
C GLY A 154 -22.43 6.62 -17.04
N TYR A 155 -22.36 6.12 -15.80
CA TYR A 155 -22.08 4.71 -15.57
C TYR A 155 -23.34 3.88 -15.78
N GLU A 156 -23.27 2.89 -16.67
CA GLU A 156 -24.41 2.01 -16.99
C GLU A 156 -24.47 0.78 -16.07
N PHE A 157 -23.32 0.18 -15.76
CA PHE A 157 -23.23 -1.06 -14.96
C PHE A 157 -22.03 -1.04 -14.00
N PRO A 158 -22.12 -1.71 -12.84
CA PRO A 158 -20.97 -1.88 -11.95
C PRO A 158 -19.90 -2.75 -12.60
N THR A 159 -18.64 -2.31 -12.47
CA THR A 159 -17.48 -3.13 -12.87
C THR A 159 -17.42 -4.41 -12.03
N ALA A 160 -16.68 -5.42 -12.49
CA ALA A 160 -16.58 -6.70 -11.77
C ALA A 160 -16.13 -6.55 -10.30
N ILE A 161 -15.17 -5.66 -10.03
CA ILE A 161 -14.70 -5.41 -8.67
C ILE A 161 -15.74 -4.68 -7.81
N GLN A 162 -16.55 -3.80 -8.41
CA GLN A 162 -17.64 -3.10 -7.73
C GLN A 162 -18.82 -4.05 -7.45
N ALA A 163 -19.17 -4.89 -8.43
CA ALA A 163 -20.27 -5.83 -8.38
C ALA A 163 -20.19 -6.80 -7.18
N GLN A 164 -19.00 -7.29 -6.87
CA GLN A 164 -18.78 -8.14 -5.69
C GLN A 164 -18.26 -7.35 -4.48
N GLY A 165 -17.50 -6.28 -4.70
CA GLY A 165 -16.87 -5.49 -3.64
C GLY A 165 -17.87 -4.65 -2.83
N TRP A 166 -18.88 -4.05 -3.46
CA TRP A 166 -19.87 -3.25 -2.74
C TRP A 166 -20.69 -4.06 -1.75
N PRO A 167 -21.27 -5.23 -2.09
CA PRO A 167 -21.97 -6.07 -1.12
C PRO A 167 -21.09 -6.47 0.08
N ILE A 168 -19.82 -6.80 -0.17
CA ILE A 168 -18.86 -7.15 0.89
C ILE A 168 -18.59 -5.94 1.78
N ALA A 169 -18.22 -4.80 1.20
CA ALA A 169 -17.94 -3.56 1.94
C ALA A 169 -19.17 -3.10 2.75
N MET A 170 -20.37 -3.14 2.16
CA MET A 170 -21.62 -2.79 2.82
C MET A 170 -22.07 -3.82 3.88
N SER A 171 -21.53 -5.04 3.88
CA SER A 171 -21.79 -6.01 4.96
C SER A 171 -21.01 -5.70 6.24
N GLY A 172 -20.02 -4.81 6.16
CA GLY A 172 -19.18 -4.39 7.28
C GLY A 172 -18.07 -5.38 7.62
N GLN A 173 -17.86 -6.40 6.78
CA GLN A 173 -16.75 -7.34 6.89
C GLN A 173 -15.45 -6.71 6.39
N ASP A 174 -14.34 -7.11 7.00
CA ASP A 174 -13.01 -6.78 6.50
C ASP A 174 -12.81 -7.44 5.12
N MET A 175 -12.12 -6.76 4.21
CA MET A 175 -11.91 -7.31 2.88
C MET A 175 -10.61 -6.90 2.21
N VAL A 176 -10.11 -7.80 1.36
CA VAL A 176 -9.01 -7.53 0.43
C VAL A 176 -9.56 -7.58 -0.99
N GLY A 177 -9.53 -6.47 -1.72
CA GLY A 177 -9.98 -6.37 -3.11
C GLY A 177 -8.81 -6.25 -4.09
N ILE A 178 -8.65 -7.25 -4.95
CA ILE A 178 -7.54 -7.37 -5.89
C ILE A 178 -8.08 -7.31 -7.32
N ALA A 179 -7.71 -6.26 -8.04
CA ALA A 179 -8.09 -6.08 -9.43
C ALA A 179 -7.10 -5.17 -10.15
N ARG A 180 -6.93 -5.34 -11.46
CA ARG A 180 -6.04 -4.52 -12.29
C ARG A 180 -6.27 -3.01 -12.14
N THR A 181 -5.29 -2.20 -12.51
CA THR A 181 -5.45 -0.74 -12.59
C THR A 181 -6.57 -0.38 -13.57
N GLY A 182 -7.30 0.71 -13.27
CA GLY A 182 -8.45 1.15 -14.07
C GLY A 182 -9.72 0.29 -13.93
N SER A 183 -9.77 -0.69 -13.02
CA SER A 183 -10.95 -1.53 -12.79
C SER A 183 -12.07 -0.87 -11.97
N GLY A 184 -11.88 0.36 -11.48
CA GLY A 184 -12.87 1.08 -10.68
C GLY A 184 -12.81 0.82 -9.17
N LYS A 185 -11.66 0.37 -8.63
CA LYS A 185 -11.43 0.14 -7.19
C LYS A 185 -11.76 1.35 -6.32
N THR A 186 -11.44 2.57 -6.77
CA THR A 186 -11.70 3.79 -5.99
C THR A 186 -13.19 3.91 -5.62
N LEU A 187 -14.09 3.76 -6.59
CA LEU A 187 -15.54 3.75 -6.31
C LEU A 187 -15.98 2.52 -5.53
N ALA A 188 -15.26 1.41 -5.65
CA ALA A 188 -15.54 0.19 -4.89
C ALA A 188 -15.43 0.42 -3.36
N TYR A 189 -14.59 1.36 -2.90
CA TYR A 189 -14.47 1.70 -1.49
C TYR A 189 -15.02 3.07 -1.08
N THR A 190 -15.09 4.07 -1.98
CA THR A 190 -15.61 5.39 -1.62
C THR A 190 -17.14 5.42 -1.50
N LEU A 191 -17.87 4.73 -2.37
CA LEU A 191 -19.34 4.71 -2.28
C LEU A 191 -19.87 4.01 -1.04
N PRO A 192 -19.36 2.81 -0.65
CA PRO A 192 -19.75 2.22 0.63
C PRO A 192 -19.36 3.09 1.83
N ALA A 193 -18.25 3.85 1.75
CA ALA A 193 -17.88 4.79 2.81
C ALA A 193 -18.95 5.87 3.00
N THR A 194 -19.53 6.40 1.93
CA THR A 194 -20.64 7.38 2.00
C THR A 194 -21.86 6.80 2.72
N VAL A 195 -22.27 5.57 2.39
CA VAL A 195 -23.38 4.90 3.09
C VAL A 195 -23.05 4.66 4.56
N HIS A 196 -21.83 4.20 4.84
CA HIS A 196 -21.34 3.95 6.19
C HIS A 196 -21.35 5.22 7.06
N ILE A 197 -20.94 6.35 6.49
CA ILE A 197 -20.93 7.67 7.15
C ILE A 197 -22.36 8.14 7.46
N ASN A 198 -23.27 8.02 6.50
CA ASN A 198 -24.63 8.53 6.67
C ASN A 198 -25.48 7.73 7.66
N ASN A 199 -25.04 6.52 8.00
CA ASN A 199 -25.62 5.71 9.06
C ASN A 199 -24.96 5.92 10.43
N GLN A 200 -24.21 7.01 10.60
CA GLN A 200 -23.59 7.40 11.86
C GLN A 200 -23.97 8.83 12.29
N PRO A 201 -23.84 9.15 13.60
CA PRO A 201 -24.03 10.52 14.06
C PRO A 201 -23.08 11.49 13.34
N GLN A 202 -23.61 12.66 12.96
CA GLN A 202 -22.82 13.70 12.30
C GLN A 202 -21.60 14.12 13.11
N ILE A 203 -20.51 14.47 12.39
CA ILE A 203 -19.26 14.93 12.98
C ILE A 203 -19.44 16.31 13.61
N ARG A 204 -19.04 16.42 14.87
CA ARG A 204 -18.94 17.68 15.61
C ARG A 204 -17.54 18.26 15.50
N ARG A 205 -17.42 19.56 15.75
CA ARG A 205 -16.13 20.25 15.78
C ARG A 205 -15.20 19.58 16.80
N GLY A 206 -13.98 19.26 16.39
CA GLY A 206 -12.98 18.59 17.22
C GLY A 206 -13.03 17.05 17.20
N GLU A 207 -14.06 16.45 16.58
CA GLU A 207 -14.07 15.01 16.32
C GLU A 207 -13.24 14.68 15.08
N GLY A 208 -12.61 13.50 15.10
CA GLY A 208 -11.88 12.94 13.96
C GLY A 208 -12.80 12.38 12.85
N PRO A 209 -12.23 11.98 11.70
CA PRO A 209 -12.99 11.43 10.59
C PRO A 209 -13.60 10.06 10.90
N ILE A 210 -14.71 9.76 10.22
CA ILE A 210 -15.36 8.44 10.26
C ILE A 210 -14.64 7.48 9.31
N ALA A 211 -14.32 7.95 8.11
CA ALA A 211 -13.59 7.20 7.10
C ALA A 211 -12.18 7.75 6.91
N LEU A 212 -11.18 6.84 6.96
CA LEU A 212 -9.79 7.16 6.67
C LEU A 212 -9.33 6.35 5.46
N ILE A 213 -8.79 7.03 4.44
CA ILE A 213 -8.22 6.41 3.25
C ILE A 213 -6.73 6.73 3.21
N LEU A 214 -5.89 5.70 3.29
CA LEU A 214 -4.44 5.83 3.23
C LEU A 214 -3.94 5.49 1.82
N ALA A 215 -3.10 6.38 1.28
CA ALA A 215 -2.46 6.19 -0.03
C ALA A 215 -0.94 6.44 0.04
N PRO A 216 -0.13 5.76 -0.78
CA PRO A 216 1.34 5.85 -0.73
C PRO A 216 1.92 7.17 -1.25
N THR A 217 1.23 7.84 -2.16
CA THR A 217 1.73 9.06 -2.82
C THR A 217 0.74 10.22 -2.69
N ARG A 218 1.27 11.44 -2.85
CA ARG A 218 0.48 12.67 -2.71
C ARG A 218 -0.53 12.79 -3.85
N GLU A 219 -0.06 12.46 -5.05
CA GLU A 219 -0.79 12.53 -6.30
C GLU A 219 -1.97 11.57 -6.27
N LEU A 220 -1.77 10.34 -5.79
CA LEU A 220 -2.85 9.36 -5.63
C LEU A 220 -3.87 9.83 -4.57
N ALA A 221 -3.40 10.34 -3.42
CA ALA A 221 -4.29 10.89 -2.40
C ALA A 221 -5.17 12.03 -2.94
N GLN A 222 -4.62 12.92 -3.76
CA GLN A 222 -5.39 13.99 -4.42
C GLN A 222 -6.38 13.47 -5.47
N GLN A 223 -6.01 12.43 -6.22
CA GLN A 223 -6.92 11.77 -7.17
C GLN A 223 -8.12 11.14 -6.46
N ILE A 224 -7.88 10.43 -5.36
CA ILE A 224 -8.94 9.84 -4.53
C ILE A 224 -9.83 10.95 -3.94
N GLN A 225 -9.24 12.05 -3.46
CA GLN A 225 -10.00 13.19 -2.94
C GLN A 225 -10.94 13.78 -3.99
N LYS A 226 -10.48 13.91 -5.25
CA LYS A 226 -11.33 14.39 -6.34
C LYS A 226 -12.54 13.50 -6.52
N VAL A 227 -12.35 12.19 -6.60
CA VAL A 227 -13.44 11.21 -6.68
C VAL A 227 -14.36 11.32 -5.46
N ALA A 228 -13.82 11.39 -4.25
CA ALA A 228 -14.63 11.56 -3.04
C ALA A 228 -15.41 12.89 -3.01
N THR A 229 -14.93 13.92 -3.69
CA THR A 229 -15.62 15.23 -3.79
C THR A 229 -16.76 15.17 -4.80
N ASP A 230 -16.52 14.56 -5.97
CA ASP A 230 -17.53 14.41 -7.01
C ASP A 230 -18.77 13.69 -6.43
N PHE A 231 -18.54 12.58 -5.70
CA PHE A 231 -19.60 11.81 -5.03
C PHE A 231 -20.04 12.35 -3.66
N GLY A 232 -19.25 13.22 -3.04
CA GLY A 232 -19.55 13.83 -1.73
C GLY A 232 -20.44 15.06 -1.82
N SER A 233 -20.42 15.77 -2.96
CA SER A 233 -21.14 17.03 -3.17
C SER A 233 -22.66 16.91 -3.01
N ALA A 234 -23.24 15.79 -3.46
CA ALA A 234 -24.65 15.48 -3.32
C ALA A 234 -25.06 15.05 -1.88
N THR A 235 -24.09 14.78 -1.00
CA THR A 235 -24.32 14.05 0.26
C THR A 235 -23.98 14.86 1.51
N PHE A 236 -23.58 16.12 1.35
CA PHE A 236 -23.06 16.98 2.42
C PHE A 236 -21.88 16.37 3.21
N ILE A 237 -21.20 15.36 2.64
CA ILE A 237 -20.03 14.72 3.23
C ILE A 237 -18.80 15.58 2.90
N ARG A 238 -18.17 16.11 3.95
CA ARG A 238 -16.94 16.88 3.81
C ARG A 238 -15.76 15.92 3.77
N ASN A 239 -14.82 16.22 2.88
CA ASN A 239 -13.57 15.49 2.79
C ASN A 239 -12.38 16.46 2.78
N THR A 240 -11.20 15.95 3.15
CA THR A 240 -9.93 16.67 2.97
C THR A 240 -8.82 15.69 2.61
N CYS A 241 -7.76 16.22 1.98
CA CYS A 241 -6.57 15.47 1.62
C CYS A 241 -5.34 16.02 2.34
N ILE A 242 -4.67 15.18 3.13
CA ILE A 242 -3.51 15.55 3.93
C ILE A 242 -2.26 14.82 3.46
N PHE A 243 -1.23 15.60 3.13
CA PHE A 243 0.02 15.04 2.61
C PHE A 243 1.19 16.00 2.80
N GLY A 244 2.40 15.44 2.83
CA GLY A 244 3.66 16.16 3.02
C GLY A 244 3.95 17.19 1.91
N GLY A 245 4.86 18.14 2.16
CA GLY A 245 5.33 19.11 1.15
C GLY A 245 4.35 20.22 0.74
N ALA A 246 3.08 20.15 1.14
CA ALA A 246 2.15 21.29 1.09
C ALA A 246 2.05 21.99 2.46
N PRO A 247 1.65 23.28 2.52
CA PRO A 247 1.46 24.03 3.76
C PRO A 247 0.52 23.31 4.74
N LYS A 248 0.89 23.25 6.02
CA LYS A 248 0.09 22.57 7.05
C LYS A 248 -1.18 23.33 7.43
N GLY A 249 -1.15 24.66 7.38
CA GLY A 249 -2.24 25.51 7.87
C GLY A 249 -3.62 25.22 7.25
N PRO A 250 -3.77 25.16 5.92
CA PRO A 250 -5.04 24.81 5.29
C PRO A 250 -5.54 23.41 5.70
N GLN A 251 -4.67 22.40 5.65
CA GLN A 251 -4.99 21.03 6.03
C GLN A 251 -5.43 20.93 7.51
N ALA A 252 -4.75 21.64 8.41
CA ALA A 252 -5.11 21.71 9.83
C ALA A 252 -6.50 22.33 10.03
N ARG A 253 -6.80 23.44 9.34
CA ARG A 253 -8.10 24.10 9.43
C ARG A 253 -9.24 23.21 8.95
N ASP A 254 -9.03 22.42 7.90
CA ASP A 254 -10.04 21.48 7.41
C ASP A 254 -10.32 20.39 8.45
N LEU A 255 -9.26 19.81 9.03
CA LEU A 255 -9.39 18.82 10.10
C LEU A 255 -10.09 19.39 11.34
N GLU A 256 -9.72 20.58 11.80
CA GLU A 256 -10.32 21.24 12.98
C GLU A 256 -11.79 21.63 12.77
N ARG A 257 -12.20 21.91 11.52
CA ARG A 257 -13.61 22.13 11.15
C ARG A 257 -14.44 20.84 11.23
N GLY A 258 -13.80 19.68 11.23
CA GLY A 258 -14.43 18.38 11.16
C GLY A 258 -14.71 17.98 9.71
N VAL A 259 -14.26 16.78 9.35
CA VAL A 259 -14.49 16.15 8.05
C VAL A 259 -14.93 14.72 8.28
N GLU A 260 -15.83 14.22 7.46
CA GLU A 260 -16.30 12.84 7.53
C GLU A 260 -15.29 11.87 6.87
N ILE A 261 -14.66 12.29 5.77
CA ILE A 261 -13.62 11.52 5.05
C ILE A 261 -12.26 12.23 5.13
N CYS A 262 -11.23 11.52 5.59
CA CYS A 262 -9.85 11.97 5.48
C CYS A 262 -9.08 11.07 4.52
N ILE A 263 -8.50 11.66 3.47
CA ILE A 263 -7.56 10.97 2.57
C ILE A 263 -6.15 11.43 2.93
N ALA A 264 -5.22 10.50 3.16
CA ALA A 264 -3.93 10.85 3.74
C ALA A 264 -2.75 10.05 3.20
N THR A 265 -1.58 10.71 3.12
CA THR A 265 -0.31 9.99 3.15
C THR A 265 0.15 9.80 4.60
N PRO A 266 0.70 8.62 4.98
CA PRO A 266 0.94 8.27 6.38
C PRO A 266 1.75 9.30 7.19
N GLY A 267 2.86 9.78 6.62
CA GLY A 267 3.76 10.69 7.34
C GLY A 267 3.12 12.01 7.77
N ARG A 268 2.24 12.62 6.96
CA ARG A 268 1.55 13.88 7.34
C ARG A 268 0.43 13.63 8.35
N LEU A 269 -0.28 12.51 8.23
CA LEU A 269 -1.30 12.13 9.20
C LEU A 269 -0.69 11.94 10.59
N ILE A 270 0.45 11.24 10.70
CA ILE A 270 1.15 11.04 11.97
C ILE A 270 1.50 12.38 12.63
N ASP A 271 2.04 13.33 11.87
CA ASP A 271 2.38 14.68 12.39
C ASP A 271 1.14 15.44 12.92
N PHE A 272 -0.02 15.29 12.29
CA PHE A 272 -1.27 15.89 12.80
C PHE A 272 -1.86 15.16 14.00
N LEU A 273 -1.71 13.83 14.08
CA LEU A 273 -2.12 13.04 15.24
C LEU A 273 -1.24 13.36 16.46
N GLU A 274 0.08 13.45 16.27
CA GLU A 274 1.03 13.80 17.34
C GLU A 274 0.76 15.18 17.95
N LYS A 275 0.33 16.13 17.11
CA LYS A 275 -0.01 17.50 17.55
C LYS A 275 -1.41 17.63 18.12
N GLY A 276 -2.24 16.59 18.01
CA GLY A 276 -3.65 16.66 18.39
C GLY A 276 -4.48 17.57 17.48
N THR A 277 -4.02 17.87 16.25
CA THR A 277 -4.80 18.61 15.24
C THR A 277 -6.01 17.80 14.77
N THR A 278 -5.89 16.48 14.78
CA THR A 278 -6.98 15.53 14.58
C THR A 278 -6.80 14.32 15.48
N ASN A 279 -7.79 13.44 15.50
CA ASN A 279 -7.76 12.14 16.18
C ASN A 279 -8.45 11.10 15.28
N LEU A 280 -8.40 9.82 15.66
CA LEU A 280 -9.08 8.74 14.92
C LEU A 280 -10.11 8.01 15.79
N GLU A 281 -10.66 8.68 16.80
CA GLU A 281 -11.57 8.04 17.76
C GLU A 281 -12.92 7.64 17.13
N ARG A 282 -13.35 8.41 16.12
CA ARG A 282 -14.55 8.14 15.33
C ARG A 282 -14.29 7.25 14.10
N CYS A 283 -13.04 6.90 13.82
CA CYS A 283 -12.70 6.16 12.61
C CYS A 283 -13.19 4.71 12.73
N THR A 284 -14.14 4.35 11.88
CA THR A 284 -14.80 3.04 11.85
C THR A 284 -14.72 2.37 10.48
N TYR A 285 -14.25 3.09 9.46
CA TYR A 285 -14.04 2.61 8.10
C TYR A 285 -12.63 3.01 7.63
N LEU A 286 -11.74 2.03 7.54
CA LEU A 286 -10.34 2.22 7.16
C LEU A 286 -10.07 1.58 5.80
N VAL A 287 -9.51 2.37 4.88
CA VAL A 287 -9.08 1.91 3.57
C VAL A 287 -7.57 2.05 3.44
N LEU A 288 -6.90 1.00 2.96
CA LEU A 288 -5.53 1.06 2.48
C LEU A 288 -5.57 0.84 0.96
N ASP A 289 -5.31 1.89 0.19
CA ASP A 289 -5.21 1.79 -1.27
C ASP A 289 -3.75 1.61 -1.69
N GLU A 290 -3.53 0.86 -2.77
CA GLU A 290 -2.20 0.33 -3.15
C GLU A 290 -1.53 -0.37 -1.95
N ALA A 291 -2.28 -1.27 -1.31
CA ALA A 291 -1.90 -1.87 -0.03
C ALA A 291 -0.61 -2.71 -0.10
N ASP A 292 -0.28 -3.29 -1.25
CA ASP A 292 1.02 -3.93 -1.49
C ASP A 292 2.17 -2.93 -1.36
N ARG A 293 2.09 -1.77 -2.01
CA ARG A 293 3.10 -0.71 -1.92
C ARG A 293 3.20 -0.14 -0.51
N MET A 294 2.06 0.01 0.16
CA MET A 294 2.00 0.51 1.54
C MET A 294 2.63 -0.46 2.55
N LEU A 295 2.69 -1.76 2.24
CA LEU A 295 3.30 -2.74 3.13
C LEU A 295 4.75 -3.07 2.72
N ASP A 296 5.12 -2.88 1.45
CA ASP A 296 6.45 -3.20 0.91
C ASP A 296 7.43 -2.01 0.95
N MET A 297 6.98 -0.76 0.74
CA MET A 297 7.86 0.42 0.65
C MET A 297 8.37 0.96 2.01
N GLY A 298 8.32 0.15 3.07
CA GLY A 298 8.73 0.57 4.42
C GLY A 298 7.74 1.51 5.11
N PHE A 299 6.51 1.64 4.61
CA PHE A 299 5.44 2.36 5.32
C PHE A 299 4.82 1.53 6.45
N GLU A 300 5.03 0.21 6.51
CA GLU A 300 4.46 -0.68 7.53
C GLU A 300 4.57 -0.12 8.97
N PRO A 301 5.73 0.42 9.43
CA PRO A 301 5.81 0.97 10.78
C PRO A 301 4.92 2.21 10.98
N GLN A 302 4.77 3.03 9.94
CA GLN A 302 3.89 4.20 9.97
C GLN A 302 2.41 3.78 9.99
N ILE A 303 2.06 2.75 9.21
CA ILE A 303 0.72 2.17 9.19
C ILE A 303 0.39 1.58 10.57
N ARG A 304 1.26 0.76 11.14
CA ARG A 304 1.06 0.20 12.49
C ARG A 304 0.84 1.30 13.54
N LYS A 305 1.59 2.39 13.48
CA LYS A 305 1.38 3.56 14.35
C LYS A 305 -0.01 4.18 14.15
N ILE A 306 -0.44 4.42 12.92
CA ILE A 306 -1.77 4.98 12.62
C ILE A 306 -2.87 4.05 13.13
N LEU A 307 -2.79 2.75 12.83
CA LEU A 307 -3.81 1.78 13.20
C LEU A 307 -3.93 1.59 14.71
N SER A 308 -2.85 1.79 15.47
CA SER A 308 -2.89 1.79 16.95
C SER A 308 -3.79 2.90 17.52
N GLN A 309 -4.01 3.98 16.75
CA GLN A 309 -4.86 5.11 17.12
C GLN A 309 -6.32 4.92 16.69
N ILE A 310 -6.67 3.78 16.08
CA ILE A 310 -8.02 3.47 15.62
C ILE A 310 -8.59 2.35 16.48
N ARG A 311 -9.88 2.44 16.80
CA ARG A 311 -10.60 1.39 17.51
C ARG A 311 -10.47 0.02 16.81
N PRO A 312 -10.36 -1.08 17.58
CA PRO A 312 -10.09 -2.42 17.05
C PRO A 312 -11.27 -3.02 16.28
N ASP A 313 -12.49 -2.56 16.55
CA ASP A 313 -13.72 -3.01 15.90
C ASP A 313 -14.06 -2.20 14.63
N ARG A 314 -13.13 -1.40 14.09
CA ARG A 314 -13.27 -0.78 12.76
C ARG A 314 -13.44 -1.84 11.67
N GLN A 315 -13.98 -1.45 10.52
CA GLN A 315 -13.87 -2.21 9.28
C GLN A 315 -12.58 -1.82 8.54
N THR A 316 -11.82 -2.79 8.05
CA THR A 316 -10.59 -2.60 7.29
C THR A 316 -10.74 -3.15 5.88
N LEU A 317 -10.50 -2.30 4.87
CA LEU A 317 -10.54 -2.67 3.46
C LEU A 317 -9.18 -2.39 2.82
N MET A 318 -8.56 -3.42 2.25
CA MET A 318 -7.29 -3.29 1.52
C MET A 318 -7.54 -3.47 0.03
N TRP A 319 -6.99 -2.59 -0.78
CA TRP A 319 -7.17 -2.61 -2.23
C TRP A 319 -5.82 -2.57 -2.93
N SER A 320 -5.67 -3.40 -3.95
CA SER A 320 -4.42 -3.47 -4.70
C SER A 320 -4.60 -4.03 -6.10
N ALA A 321 -3.63 -3.77 -6.98
CA ALA A 321 -3.50 -4.49 -8.25
C ALA A 321 -2.74 -5.81 -8.09
N THR A 322 -1.83 -5.91 -7.13
CA THR A 322 -1.05 -7.13 -6.87
C THR A 322 -1.16 -7.55 -5.41
N TRP A 323 -1.05 -8.86 -5.14
CA TRP A 323 -1.19 -9.38 -3.77
C TRP A 323 -0.24 -10.55 -3.49
N PRO A 324 1.07 -10.28 -3.40
CA PRO A 324 2.10 -11.29 -3.17
C PRO A 324 2.01 -11.90 -1.76
N LYS A 325 2.66 -13.04 -1.54
CA LYS A 325 2.54 -13.82 -0.29
C LYS A 325 3.07 -13.08 0.93
N GLU A 326 4.10 -12.27 0.73
CA GLU A 326 4.79 -11.47 1.74
C GLU A 326 3.83 -10.42 2.31
N VAL A 327 3.12 -9.73 1.43
CA VAL A 327 2.09 -8.73 1.77
C VAL A 327 0.90 -9.38 2.48
N ARG A 328 0.45 -10.58 2.04
CA ARG A 328 -0.65 -11.32 2.71
C ARG A 328 -0.37 -11.58 4.18
N LYS A 329 0.86 -11.98 4.51
CA LYS A 329 1.26 -12.28 5.89
C LYS A 329 1.21 -11.02 6.77
N LEU A 330 1.63 -9.88 6.23
CA LEU A 330 1.57 -8.59 6.94
C LEU A 330 0.14 -8.07 7.08
N ALA A 331 -0.69 -8.23 6.04
CA ALA A 331 -2.09 -7.80 6.07
C ALA A 331 -2.91 -8.49 7.17
N ALA A 332 -2.58 -9.75 7.49
CA ALA A 332 -3.24 -10.52 8.53
C ALA A 332 -3.15 -9.88 9.94
N ASP A 333 -2.12 -9.07 10.20
CA ASP A 333 -1.97 -8.35 11.48
C ASP A 333 -2.97 -7.18 11.62
N PHE A 334 -3.55 -6.72 10.52
CA PHE A 334 -4.33 -5.48 10.45
C PHE A 334 -5.83 -5.70 10.28
N MET A 335 -6.24 -6.95 10.02
CA MET A 335 -7.60 -7.33 9.63
C MET A 335 -8.12 -8.50 10.48
N SER A 336 -9.45 -8.61 10.59
CA SER A 336 -10.12 -9.70 11.30
C SER A 336 -11.01 -10.51 10.36
N ASN A 337 -10.61 -11.76 10.09
CA ASN A 337 -11.31 -12.70 9.20
C ASN A 337 -11.75 -12.06 7.85
N PRO A 338 -10.80 -11.54 7.05
CA PRO A 338 -11.14 -10.78 5.85
C PRO A 338 -11.62 -11.69 4.71
N ILE A 339 -12.59 -11.20 3.93
CA ILE A 339 -12.96 -11.79 2.64
C ILE A 339 -11.94 -11.35 1.59
N GLN A 340 -11.38 -12.29 0.83
CA GLN A 340 -10.52 -11.99 -0.30
C GLN A 340 -11.31 -12.04 -1.61
N LEU A 341 -11.35 -10.93 -2.32
CA LEU A 341 -11.97 -10.76 -3.63
C LEU A 341 -10.87 -10.55 -4.67
N ASN A 342 -10.84 -11.41 -5.68
CA ASN A 342 -9.96 -11.32 -6.83
C ASN A 342 -10.79 -11.17 -8.11
N VAL A 343 -10.38 -10.24 -8.97
CA VAL A 343 -10.97 -10.06 -10.31
C VAL A 343 -9.87 -10.20 -11.36
N GLY A 344 -10.09 -11.12 -12.29
CA GLY A 344 -9.11 -11.52 -13.30
C GLY A 344 -8.20 -12.64 -12.83
N SER A 345 -7.12 -12.88 -13.58
CA SER A 345 -6.18 -13.97 -13.28
C SER A 345 -5.53 -13.82 -11.90
N MET A 346 -5.43 -14.94 -11.18
CA MET A 346 -4.74 -15.02 -9.87
C MET A 346 -3.21 -14.86 -9.98
N ASN A 347 -2.67 -14.96 -11.20
CA ASN A 347 -1.25 -14.74 -11.49
C ASN A 347 -1.02 -13.26 -11.81
N LEU A 348 0.19 -12.74 -11.54
CA LEU A 348 0.57 -11.38 -11.92
C LEU A 348 0.34 -11.22 -13.44
N ALA A 349 -0.73 -10.53 -13.82
CA ALA A 349 -1.12 -10.36 -15.20
C ALA A 349 -1.20 -8.86 -15.49
N ALA A 350 -0.36 -8.40 -16.42
CA ALA A 350 -0.49 -7.07 -16.99
C ALA A 350 -1.83 -6.96 -17.74
N ASN A 351 -2.34 -5.74 -17.89
CA ASN A 351 -3.57 -5.52 -18.63
C ASN A 351 -3.42 -5.97 -20.09
N HIS A 352 -4.27 -6.89 -20.55
CA HIS A 352 -4.26 -7.43 -21.92
C HIS A 352 -4.44 -6.37 -23.02
N ASN A 353 -4.96 -5.19 -22.68
CA ASN A 353 -5.11 -4.07 -23.62
C ASN A 353 -3.78 -3.31 -23.88
N ILE A 354 -2.68 -3.68 -23.21
CA ILE A 354 -1.37 -3.05 -23.35
C ILE A 354 -0.48 -3.93 -24.23
N LEU A 355 -0.06 -3.40 -25.39
CA LEU A 355 1.01 -4.00 -26.19
C LEU A 355 2.34 -3.84 -25.44
N GLN A 356 2.97 -4.95 -25.08
CA GLN A 356 4.23 -4.97 -24.35
C GLN A 356 5.37 -5.33 -25.31
N ILE A 357 6.36 -4.45 -25.41
CA ILE A 357 7.56 -4.62 -26.23
C ILE A 357 8.77 -4.54 -25.30
N ILE A 358 9.67 -5.52 -25.39
CA ILE A 358 10.91 -5.58 -24.61
C ILE A 358 12.08 -5.41 -25.58
N ASP A 359 12.87 -4.35 -25.39
CA ASP A 359 14.11 -4.10 -26.14
C ASP A 359 15.33 -4.40 -25.24
N ILE A 360 16.06 -5.46 -25.57
CA ILE A 360 17.27 -5.86 -24.84
C ILE A 360 18.44 -5.04 -25.37
N CYS A 361 19.05 -4.22 -24.50
CA CYS A 361 20.16 -3.34 -24.86
C CYS A 361 21.14 -3.15 -23.71
N GLN A 362 22.33 -2.66 -24.03
CA GLN A 362 23.34 -2.25 -23.06
C GLN A 362 23.00 -0.86 -22.50
N GLU A 363 23.50 -0.54 -21.30
CA GLU A 363 23.19 0.72 -20.61
C GLU A 363 23.50 1.97 -21.45
N HIS A 364 24.60 1.95 -22.20
CA HIS A 364 25.02 3.06 -23.06
C HIS A 364 24.15 3.24 -24.31
N GLU A 365 23.37 2.23 -24.70
CA GLU A 365 22.50 2.28 -25.89
C GLU A 365 21.13 2.88 -25.57
N LYS A 366 20.74 2.93 -24.29
CA LYS A 366 19.41 3.37 -23.85
C LYS A 366 19.07 4.78 -24.34
N GLU A 367 20.02 5.71 -24.32
CA GLU A 367 19.80 7.11 -24.72
C GLU A 367 19.51 7.23 -26.22
N THR A 368 20.29 6.54 -27.05
CA THR A 368 20.09 6.51 -28.50
C THR A 368 18.77 5.81 -28.84
N LYS A 369 18.49 4.65 -28.25
CA LYS A 369 17.24 3.90 -28.47
C LYS A 369 16.01 4.69 -28.06
N LEU A 370 16.05 5.35 -26.90
CA LEU A 370 14.96 6.23 -26.44
C LEU A 370 14.74 7.38 -27.43
N SER A 371 15.81 8.00 -27.92
CA SER A 371 15.70 9.10 -28.88
C SER A 371 15.05 8.65 -30.19
N SER A 372 15.45 7.48 -30.71
CA SER A 372 14.84 6.89 -31.90
C SER A 372 13.36 6.56 -31.70
N LEU A 373 13.00 5.97 -30.56
CA LEU A 373 11.61 5.65 -30.22
C LEU A 373 10.74 6.92 -30.12
N LEU A 374 11.25 7.97 -29.50
CA LEU A 374 10.53 9.24 -29.40
C LEU A 374 10.33 9.91 -30.77
N GLN A 375 11.30 9.81 -31.67
CA GLN A 375 11.15 10.28 -33.05
C GLN A 375 10.10 9.47 -33.82
N GLU A 376 10.12 8.15 -33.69
CA GLU A 376 9.13 7.27 -34.32
C GLU A 376 7.72 7.60 -33.83
N ILE A 377 7.52 7.67 -32.52
CA ILE A 377 6.23 8.06 -31.91
C ILE A 377 5.81 9.44 -32.41
N GLY A 378 6.72 10.42 -32.41
CA GLY A 378 6.43 11.78 -32.86
C GLY A 378 6.02 11.88 -34.34
N ASN A 379 6.54 10.99 -35.18
CA ASN A 379 6.21 10.93 -36.61
C ASN A 379 4.95 10.11 -36.90
N SER A 380 4.65 9.10 -36.07
CA SER A 380 3.55 8.15 -36.29
C SER A 380 2.24 8.54 -35.61
N SER A 381 2.29 9.42 -34.62
CA SER A 381 1.12 9.73 -33.80
C SER A 381 0.33 10.95 -34.30
N GLU A 382 -1.00 10.88 -34.14
CA GLU A 382 -1.85 12.07 -34.18
C GLU A 382 -1.34 13.11 -33.16
N LEU A 383 -1.39 14.41 -33.53
CA LEU A 383 -0.96 15.51 -32.68
C LEU A 383 -1.51 15.34 -31.24
N GLY A 384 -0.62 15.13 -30.26
CA GLY A 384 -0.99 15.14 -28.83
C GLY A 384 -0.81 13.82 -28.06
N SER A 385 -0.02 12.86 -28.55
CA SER A 385 0.29 11.64 -27.79
C SER A 385 0.97 11.94 -26.44
N LYS A 386 0.42 11.38 -25.36
CA LYS A 386 0.96 11.52 -24.00
C LYS A 386 1.92 10.36 -23.71
N ILE A 387 3.15 10.68 -23.31
CA ILE A 387 4.21 9.71 -23.05
C ILE A 387 4.63 9.80 -21.58
N LEU A 388 4.76 8.65 -20.92
CA LEU A 388 5.36 8.52 -19.59
C LEU A 388 6.63 7.69 -19.69
N ILE A 389 7.77 8.26 -19.28
CA ILE A 389 9.07 7.59 -19.24
C ILE A 389 9.44 7.39 -17.78
N PHE A 390 9.60 6.14 -17.36
CA PHE A 390 10.03 5.79 -16.02
C PHE A 390 11.54 5.57 -15.98
N VAL A 391 12.20 6.13 -14.97
CA VAL A 391 13.62 5.93 -14.66
C VAL A 391 13.77 5.48 -13.22
N GLU A 392 14.84 4.77 -12.91
CA GLU A 392 15.04 4.14 -11.59
C GLU A 392 15.32 5.16 -10.49
N THR A 393 16.17 6.16 -10.74
CA THR A 393 16.62 7.13 -9.74
C THR A 393 16.28 8.57 -10.12
N LYS A 394 16.15 9.44 -9.11
CA LYS A 394 15.93 10.89 -9.32
C LYS A 394 17.16 11.61 -9.87
N LYS A 395 18.36 11.10 -9.57
CA LYS A 395 19.65 11.55 -10.08
C LYS A 395 20.55 10.32 -10.27
N LYS A 396 21.38 10.36 -11.31
CA LYS A 396 22.46 9.39 -11.51
C LYS A 396 23.48 9.49 -10.37
#